data_AF-A0A967YDB6-F1
#
_entry.id   AF-A0A967YDB6-F1
#
_cell.length_a   1.000
_cell.length_b   1.000
_cell.length_c   1.000
_cell.angle_alpha   90.00
_cell.angle_beta   90.00
_cell.angle_gamma   90.00
#
_symmetry.space_group_name_H-M   'P 1'
#
loop_
_entity.id
_entity.type
_entity.pdbx_description
1 polymer ?
#
loop_
_entity_poly.entity_id
_entity_poly.type
_entity_poly.pdbx_seq_one_letter_code
_entity_poly.pdbx_strand_id
1 'polypeptide(L)'
;GQVGIKDRISSIKPTTTAQKNSNFKLSRVEMKLDAISLEQLTAFLHGVETSKNMVMVKKLSISKKDKKEGLINVIMQVETIEA
;
A
#
# COMPACT_ATOMS: atom_id res chain seq x y z
N GLY A 1 10.55 -12.58 1.15
CA GLY A 1 9.25 -11.95 1.48
C GLY A 1 8.24 -12.40 0.44
N GLN A 2 7.17 -13.04 0.88
CA GLN A 2 6.51 -14.18 0.22
C GLN A 2 5.68 -13.88 -1.05
N VAL A 3 5.67 -12.65 -1.60
CA VAL A 3 4.69 -12.25 -2.63
C VAL A 3 5.29 -11.70 -3.93
N GLY A 4 6.63 -11.56 -4.04
CA GLY A 4 7.26 -11.04 -5.28
C GLY A 4 6.84 -9.61 -5.66
N ILE A 5 6.21 -8.87 -4.74
CA ILE A 5 5.73 -7.51 -4.96
C ILE A 5 6.82 -6.47 -4.80
N LYS A 6 7.87 -6.77 -4.02
CA LYS A 6 8.96 -5.82 -3.77
C LYS A 6 9.59 -5.33 -5.07
N ASP A 7 9.78 -6.23 -6.04
CA ASP A 7 10.37 -5.92 -7.35
C ASP A 7 9.37 -5.21 -8.30
N ARG A 8 8.12 -5.06 -7.87
CA ARG A 8 7.03 -4.41 -8.61
C ARG A 8 6.67 -3.04 -8.04
N ILE A 9 7.36 -2.59 -6.98
CA ILE A 9 7.16 -1.26 -6.42
C ILE A 9 7.84 -0.24 -7.32
N SER A 10 7.06 0.61 -7.99
CA SER A 10 7.59 1.68 -8.84
C SER A 10 7.77 3.00 -8.10
N SER A 11 7.06 3.20 -6.99
CA SER A 11 7.22 4.39 -6.16
C SER A 11 6.75 4.15 -4.74
N ILE A 12 7.46 4.77 -3.80
CA ILE A 12 7.06 4.91 -2.39
C ILE A 12 7.25 6.38 -2.03
N LYS A 13 6.19 7.02 -1.53
CA LYS A 13 6.22 8.39 -1.03
C LYS A 13 5.75 8.42 0.42
N PRO A 14 6.67 8.49 1.40
CA PRO A 14 6.31 8.65 2.80
C PRO A 14 5.89 10.10 3.10
N THR A 15 4.94 10.24 4.02
CA THR A 15 4.47 11.52 4.55
C THR A 15 4.12 11.34 6.02
N THR A 16 4.50 12.30 6.86
CA THR A 16 4.14 12.31 8.27
C THR A 16 3.40 13.60 8.55
N THR A 17 2.28 13.53 9.26
CA THR A 17 1.49 14.69 9.63
C THR A 17 1.21 14.64 11.13
N ALA A 18 1.62 15.70 11.83
CA ALA A 18 1.24 15.87 13.23
C ALA A 18 -0.29 16.06 13.31
N GLN A 19 -0.96 15.31 14.18
CA GLN A 19 -2.39 15.52 14.39
C GLN A 19 -2.60 16.74 15.28
N LYS A 20 -3.49 17.65 14.87
CA LYS A 20 -3.86 18.80 15.70
C LYS A 20 -4.47 18.29 17.01
N ASN A 21 -4.01 18.85 18.13
CA ASN A 21 -4.48 18.53 19.48
C ASN A 21 -4.20 17.09 19.96
N SER A 22 -3.13 16.45 19.46
CA SER A 22 -2.75 15.10 19.84
C SER A 22 -1.23 14.93 19.85
N ASN A 23 -0.73 14.08 20.75
CA ASN A 23 0.68 13.66 20.75
C ASN A 23 0.99 12.63 19.65
N PHE A 24 -0.04 12.09 19.00
CA PHE A 24 0.10 11.09 17.95
C PHE A 24 0.48 11.72 16.61
N LYS A 25 1.37 11.05 15.88
CA LYS A 25 1.71 11.37 14.49
C LYS A 25 1.03 10.41 13.56
N LEU A 26 0.43 10.93 12.49
CA LEU A 26 -0.11 10.11 11.42
C LEU A 26 1.01 9.88 10.39
N SER A 27 1.47 8.64 10.30
CA SER A 27 2.46 8.22 9.34
C SER A 27 1.76 7.55 8.17
N ARG A 28 2.08 7.98 6.96
CA ARG A 28 1.36 7.60 5.75
C ARG A 28 2.32 7.35 4.62
N VAL A 29 2.07 6.27 3.89
CA VAL A 29 2.82 5.91 2.69
C VAL A 29 1.86 5.82 1.51
N GLU A 30 2.14 6.56 0.45
CA GLU A 30 1.58 6.30 -0.87
C GLU A 30 2.55 5.37 -1.63
N MET A 31 2.05 4.25 -2.13
CA MET A 31 2.82 3.26 -2.86
C MET A 31 2.19 2.99 -4.22
N LYS A 32 3.03 2.83 -5.24
CA LYS A 32 2.64 2.43 -6.59
C LYS A 32 3.24 1.05 -6.91
N LEU A 33 2.39 0.15 -7.37
CA LEU A 33 2.74 -1.20 -7.80
C LEU A 33 2.39 -1.35 -9.28
N ASP A 34 3.33 -1.82 -10.09
CA ASP A 34 3.15 -1.96 -11.53
C ASP A 34 3.22 -3.43 -11.96
N ALA A 35 2.32 -3.87 -12.85
CA ALA A 35 2.29 -5.24 -13.37
C ALA A 35 2.22 -6.32 -12.27
N ILE A 36 1.22 -6.23 -11.38
CA ILE A 36 0.92 -7.31 -10.44
C ILE A 36 -0.34 -8.07 -10.84
N SER A 37 -0.45 -9.33 -10.44
CA SER A 37 -1.73 -10.05 -10.52
C SER A 37 -2.66 -9.65 -9.36
N LEU A 38 -3.96 -9.97 -9.50
CA LEU A 38 -4.91 -9.81 -8.40
C LEU A 38 -4.55 -10.69 -7.19
N GLU A 39 -4.04 -11.90 -7.43
CA GLU A 39 -3.58 -12.81 -6.38
C GLU A 39 -2.42 -12.21 -5.57
N GLN A 40 -1.47 -11.55 -6.24
CA GLN A 40 -0.41 -10.84 -5.56
C GLN A 40 -0.98 -9.70 -4.70
N LEU A 41 -1.89 -8.89 -5.27
CA LEU A 41 -2.53 -7.81 -4.53
C LEU A 41 -3.25 -8.32 -3.27
N THR A 42 -4.05 -9.39 -3.37
CA THR A 42 -4.79 -9.93 -2.23
C THR A 42 -3.86 -10.49 -1.16
N ALA A 43 -2.81 -11.22 -1.54
CA ALA A 43 -1.80 -11.71 -0.61
C ALA A 43 -1.08 -10.56 0.12
N PHE A 44 -0.83 -9.45 -0.56
CA PHE A 44 -0.25 -8.26 0.06
C PHE A 44 -1.20 -7.59 1.05
N LEU A 45 -2.45 -7.36 0.64
CA LEU A 45 -3.47 -6.75 1.51
C LEU A 45 -3.71 -7.58 2.76
N HIS A 46 -3.71 -8.91 2.63
CA HIS A 46 -3.77 -9.82 3.77
C HIS A 46 -2.59 -9.65 4.74
N GLY A 47 -1.38 -9.43 4.21
CA GLY A 47 -0.21 -9.10 5.05
C GLY A 47 -0.31 -7.73 5.73
N VAL A 48 -0.93 -6.75 5.08
CA VAL A 48 -1.15 -5.40 5.64
C VAL A 48 -2.18 -5.45 6.77
N GLU A 49 -3.33 -6.09 6.55
CA GLU A 49 -4.43 -6.14 7.53
C GLU A 49 -4.09 -6.98 8.77
N THR A 50 -3.24 -8.01 8.63
CA THR A 50 -2.80 -8.85 9.74
C THR A 50 -1.59 -8.29 10.51
N SER A 51 -1.09 -7.11 10.11
CA SER A 51 0.05 -6.46 10.76
C SER A 51 -0.28 -6.05 12.20
N LYS A 52 0.63 -6.36 13.13
CA LYS A 52 0.54 -5.93 14.54
C LYS A 52 0.69 -4.41 14.73
N ASN A 53 1.12 -3.68 13.69
CA ASN A 53 1.43 -2.26 13.76
C ASN A 53 0.23 -1.36 13.45
N MET A 54 -1.01 -1.87 13.47
CA MET A 54 -2.24 -1.10 13.17
C MET A 54 -2.16 -0.33 11.85
N VAL A 55 -1.81 -1.04 10.76
CA VAL A 55 -1.72 -0.44 9.43
C VAL A 55 -3.09 -0.49 8.77
N MET A 56 -3.59 0.67 8.32
CA MET A 56 -4.88 0.80 7.64
C MET A 56 -4.68 1.18 6.18
N VAL A 57 -5.39 0.52 5.26
CA VAL A 57 -5.48 0.94 3.86
C VAL A 57 -6.54 2.04 3.74
N LYS A 58 -6.11 3.27 3.47
CA LYS A 58 -7.00 4.44 3.35
C LYS A 58 -7.61 4.60 1.97
N LYS A 59 -6.81 4.33 0.94
CA LYS A 59 -7.21 4.43 -0.46
C LYS A 59 -6.55 3.32 -1.26
N LEU A 60 -7.32 2.77 -2.20
CA LEU A 60 -6.85 1.79 -3.16
C LEU A 60 -7.43 2.15 -4.53
N SER A 61 -6.57 2.36 -5.51
CA SER A 61 -6.93 2.58 -6.91
C SER A 61 -6.31 1.48 -7.75
N ILE A 62 -7.10 0.84 -8.60
CA ILE A 62 -6.69 -0.28 -9.45
C ILE A 62 -7.00 0.10 -10.90
N SER A 63 -6.03 -0.08 -11.78
CA SER A 63 -6.19 0.10 -13.22
C SER A 63 -5.63 -1.08 -13.99
N LYS A 64 -6.23 -1.39 -15.15
CA LYS A 64 -5.71 -2.42 -16.05
C LYS A 64 -4.35 -1.99 -16.60
N LYS A 65 -3.41 -2.92 -16.71
CA LYS A 65 -2.12 -2.65 -17.35
C LYS A 65 -2.16 -3.02 -18.83
N ASP A 66 -2.48 -2.05 -19.68
CA ASP A 66 -2.44 -2.11 -21.15
C ASP A 66 -2.74 -3.51 -21.74
N LYS A 67 -2.03 -3.89 -22.81
CA LYS A 67 -2.27 -5.11 -23.62
C LYS A 67 -1.89 -6.42 -22.90
N LYS A 68 -1.58 -6.41 -21.60
CA LYS A 68 -1.20 -7.61 -20.85
C LYS A 68 -2.36 -8.04 -19.97
N GLU A 69 -3.12 -9.01 -20.45
CA GLU A 69 -4.20 -9.64 -19.68
C GLU A 69 -3.68 -10.17 -18.34
N GLY A 70 -4.52 -10.07 -17.31
CA GLY A 70 -4.22 -10.56 -15.96
C GLY A 70 -3.32 -9.66 -15.11
N LEU A 71 -2.80 -8.54 -15.64
CA LEU A 71 -1.97 -7.60 -14.89
C LEU A 71 -2.66 -6.27 -14.63
N ILE A 72 -2.46 -5.76 -13.43
CA ILE A 72 -2.97 -4.47 -12.95
C ILE A 72 -1.83 -3.57 -12.47
N ASN A 73 -2.09 -2.27 -12.48
CA ASN A 73 -1.32 -1.30 -11.72
C ASN A 73 -2.17 -0.87 -10.52
N VAL A 74 -1.51 -0.60 -9.40
CA VAL A 74 -2.17 -0.25 -8.13
C VAL A 74 -1.52 0.98 -7.55
N ILE A 75 -2.34 1.94 -7.12
CA ILE A 75 -1.92 3.05 -6.27
C ILE A 75 -2.64 2.87 -4.95
N MET A 76 -1.88 2.74 -3.87
CA MET A 76 -2.42 2.50 -2.54
C MET A 76 -1.85 3.49 -1.53
N GLN A 77 -2.71 3.94 -0.63
CA GLN A 77 -2.34 4.78 0.49
C GLN A 77 -2.57 3.99 1.78
N VAL A 78 -1.49 3.73 2.52
CA VAL A 78 -1.55 3.10 3.85
C VAL A 78 -1.19 4.12 4.92
N GLU A 79 -1.81 4.01 6.08
CA GLU A 79 -1.49 4.85 7.24
C GLU A 79 -1.39 4.04 8.53
N THR A 80 -0.56 4.52 9.43
CA THR A 80 -0.40 4.02 10.80
C THR A 80 -0.31 5.20 11.76
N ILE A 81 -0.64 4.94 13.01
CA ILE A 81 -0.53 5.91 14.09
C ILE A 81 0.78 5.63 14.83
N GLU A 82 1.63 6.64 14.95
CA GLU A 82 2.86 6.61 15.73
C GLU A 82 2.61 7.37 17.04
N ALA A 83 3.01 6.77 18.17
CA ALA A 83 2.97 7.36 19.50
C ALA A 83 4.26 8.11 19.84
#